data_AF-A0A2H0TN48-F1
#
_entry.id   AF-A0A2H0TN48-F1
#
_cell.length_a   1.000
_cell.length_b   1.000
_cell.length_c   1.000
_cell.angle_alpha   90.00
_cell.angle_beta   90.00
_cell.angle_gamma   90.00
#
_symmetry.space_group_name_H-M   'P 1'
#
loop_
_entity.id
_entity.type
_entity.pdbx_description
1 polymer ?
#
loop_
_entity_poly.entity_id
_entity_poly.type
_entity_poly.pdbx_seq_one_letter_code
_entity_poly.pdbx_strand_id
1 'polypeptide(L)'
;MWHSLLVEEVGKKLKTNLKNGLSEKEVKNRQKTFGLNKLPEEKPLSKLKIFFSQFNSPLIYILVIAGLITFILKDFTDAIVIFGAVFLNTIVGFFQENKTSKILSELKKVVKVKSYVIRGGNEKEVTQEELVSGDIILLYPGNKIPADGRLIEAHNLKINEASLTGEWIPAEKRVDILPEKTPLADRDNMVYMGCVVEDGRGKAVVTKTGLKTEIGKVAEIIREVKEEKTPYQKKIIHLSKIIGILIVFISFLIFLLGIATGRDLFQMFLTAVAVAVAAIPEGLPVAITVILALGMQRILRKQGLVRKMIAAETLGSTSIICTDKTGTLTEAKMEV
;
A
#
# COMPACT_ATOMS: atom_id res chain seq x y z
N MET A 1 -1.13 -26.74 -16.87
CA MET A 1 -1.95 -25.52 -16.61
C MET A 1 -3.36 -25.93 -16.17
N TRP A 2 -4.18 -25.06 -15.56
CA TRP A 2 -5.48 -25.46 -14.99
C TRP A 2 -6.62 -25.56 -16.01
N HIS A 3 -6.60 -24.71 -17.05
CA HIS A 3 -7.62 -24.68 -18.11
C HIS A 3 -7.62 -25.93 -19.00
N SER A 4 -6.50 -26.65 -19.05
CA SER A 4 -6.33 -27.85 -19.88
C SER A 4 -6.63 -29.15 -19.15
N LEU A 5 -7.13 -29.08 -17.91
CA LEU A 5 -7.44 -30.25 -17.09
C LEU A 5 -8.95 -30.44 -16.95
N LEU A 6 -9.34 -31.70 -16.79
CA LEU A 6 -10.68 -32.08 -16.36
C LEU A 6 -10.95 -31.56 -14.94
N VAL A 7 -12.19 -31.18 -14.66
CA VAL A 7 -12.56 -30.60 -13.36
C VAL A 7 -12.27 -31.57 -12.21
N GLU A 8 -12.46 -32.88 -12.43
CA GLU A 8 -12.14 -33.94 -11.48
C GLU A 8 -10.64 -34.01 -11.18
N GLU A 9 -9.78 -33.82 -12.19
CA GLU A 9 -8.33 -33.80 -12.01
C GLU A 9 -7.87 -32.57 -11.25
N VAL A 10 -8.51 -31.42 -11.49
CA VAL A 10 -8.28 -30.19 -10.73
C VAL A 10 -8.65 -30.42 -9.25
N GLY A 11 -9.81 -31.03 -9.00
CA GLY A 11 -10.24 -31.44 -7.66
C GLY A 11 -9.24 -32.36 -6.96
N LYS A 12 -8.73 -33.37 -7.66
CA LYS A 12 -7.69 -34.30 -7.15
C LYS A 12 -6.37 -33.58 -6.84
N LYS A 13 -5.87 -32.74 -7.76
CA LYS A 13 -4.62 -32.00 -7.57
C LYS A 13 -4.70 -31.00 -6.40
N LEU A 14 -5.85 -30.33 -6.25
CA LEU A 14 -6.09 -29.40 -5.15
C LEU A 14 -6.57 -30.08 -3.86
N LYS A 15 -6.72 -31.41 -3.87
CA LYS A 15 -7.26 -32.22 -2.76
C LYS A 15 -8.53 -31.59 -2.18
N THR A 16 -9.48 -31.26 -3.05
CA THR A 16 -10.76 -30.63 -2.68
C THR A 16 -11.93 -31.49 -3.15
N ASN A 17 -13.01 -31.49 -2.38
CA ASN A 17 -14.24 -32.17 -2.74
C ASN A 17 -15.11 -31.20 -3.55
N LEU A 18 -15.34 -31.48 -4.83
CA LEU A 18 -16.08 -30.59 -5.74
C LEU A 18 -17.56 -30.36 -5.35
N LYS A 19 -18.14 -31.21 -4.49
CA LYS A 19 -19.51 -31.06 -3.99
C LYS A 19 -19.57 -30.35 -2.64
N ASN A 20 -18.72 -30.81 -1.70
CA ASN A 20 -18.78 -30.36 -0.31
C ASN A 20 -17.76 -29.26 0.03
N GLY A 21 -16.87 -28.92 -0.89
CA GLY A 21 -15.76 -28.00 -0.66
C GLY A 21 -14.75 -28.50 0.37
N LEU A 22 -13.96 -27.57 0.91
CA LEU A 22 -12.95 -27.86 1.94
C LEU A 22 -13.57 -27.89 3.35
N SER A 23 -12.92 -28.61 4.26
CA SER A 23 -13.25 -28.52 5.70
C SER A 23 -12.58 -27.29 6.34
N GLU A 24 -13.18 -26.74 7.39
CA GLU A 24 -12.63 -25.60 8.13
C GLU A 24 -11.22 -25.86 8.68
N LYS A 25 -10.94 -27.12 9.07
CA LYS A 25 -9.62 -27.53 9.55
C LYS A 25 -8.57 -27.44 8.45
N GLU A 26 -8.92 -27.90 7.25
CA GLU A 26 -8.04 -27.88 6.08
C GLU A 26 -7.79 -26.44 5.61
N VAL A 27 -8.83 -25.59 5.60
CA VAL A 27 -8.70 -24.17 5.28
C VAL A 27 -7.70 -23.50 6.22
N LYS A 28 -7.86 -23.66 7.54
CA LYS A 28 -6.92 -23.10 8.53
C LYS A 28 -5.49 -23.63 8.35
N ASN A 29 -5.33 -24.90 7.99
CA ASN A 29 -4.02 -25.49 7.73
C ASN A 29 -3.36 -24.90 6.48
N ARG A 30 -4.13 -24.70 5.41
CA ARG A 30 -3.66 -24.05 4.17
C ARG A 30 -3.31 -22.59 4.41
N GLN A 31 -4.10 -21.85 5.19
CA GLN A 31 -3.79 -20.47 5.55
C GLN A 31 -2.48 -20.36 6.33
N LYS A 32 -2.18 -21.32 7.24
CA LYS A 32 -0.88 -21.37 7.94
C LYS A 32 0.29 -21.67 7.01
N THR A 33 0.07 -22.50 5.99
CA THR A 33 1.13 -22.98 5.09
C THR A 33 1.41 -22.03 3.92
N PHE A 34 0.35 -21.50 3.31
CA PHE A 34 0.41 -20.71 2.08
C PHE A 34 0.12 -19.22 2.29
N GLY A 35 -0.35 -18.82 3.47
CA GLY A 35 -0.75 -17.46 3.78
C GLY A 35 -2.19 -17.13 3.35
N LEU A 36 -2.58 -15.88 3.56
CA LEU A 36 -3.88 -15.33 3.19
C LEU A 36 -3.92 -14.93 1.71
N ASN A 37 -5.12 -14.89 1.12
CA ASN A 37 -5.33 -14.38 -0.24
C ASN A 37 -5.27 -12.85 -0.25
N LYS A 38 -4.06 -12.32 -0.11
CA LYS A 38 -3.80 -10.88 -0.01
C LYS A 38 -2.67 -10.48 -0.93
N LEU A 39 -2.85 -9.38 -1.65
CA LEU A 39 -1.76 -8.74 -2.37
C LEU A 39 -0.82 -8.06 -1.34
N PRO A 40 0.50 -7.97 -1.60
CA PRO A 40 1.42 -7.37 -0.65
C PRO A 40 1.01 -5.93 -0.34
N GLU A 41 0.67 -5.68 0.91
CA GLU A 41 0.46 -4.33 1.43
C GLU A 41 1.70 -3.92 2.21
N GLU A 42 2.13 -2.67 2.04
CA GLU A 42 3.13 -2.08 2.93
C GLU A 42 2.57 -2.05 4.35
N LYS A 43 3.27 -2.74 5.25
CA LYS A 43 2.92 -2.74 6.67
C LYS A 43 2.97 -1.30 7.19
N PRO A 44 2.00 -0.89 8.02
CA PRO A 44 2.08 0.38 8.71
C PRO A 44 3.39 0.43 9.52
N LEU A 45 3.99 1.61 9.63
CA LEU A 45 5.17 1.80 10.46
C LEU A 45 4.83 1.46 11.91
N SER A 46 5.67 0.64 12.55
CA SER A 46 5.55 0.35 13.99
C SER A 46 5.79 1.62 14.79
N LYS A 47 5.04 1.84 15.88
CA LYS A 47 5.25 3.00 16.76
C LYS A 47 6.69 3.11 17.26
N LEU A 48 7.32 1.98 17.59
CA LEU A 48 8.73 1.96 17.97
C LEU A 48 9.64 2.39 16.82
N LYS A 49 9.34 1.95 15.59
CA LYS A 49 10.08 2.36 14.39
C LYS A 49 9.93 3.86 14.12
N ILE A 50 8.73 4.43 14.35
CA ILE A 50 8.46 5.88 14.23
C ILE A 50 9.25 6.66 15.29
N PHE A 51 9.35 6.14 16.51
CA PHE A 51 10.14 6.76 17.58
C PHE A 51 11.64 6.76 17.25
N PHE A 52 12.19 5.59 16.91
CA PHE A 52 13.61 5.47 16.56
C PHE A 52 13.98 6.20 15.27
N SER A 53 13.05 6.36 14.32
CA SER A 53 13.32 7.13 13.11
C SER A 53 13.53 8.61 13.37
N GLN A 54 13.06 9.15 14.51
CA GLN A 54 13.34 10.54 14.89
C GLN A 54 14.84 10.75 15.14
N PHE A 55 15.58 9.72 15.59
CA PHE A 55 17.01 9.81 15.86
C PHE A 55 17.89 9.65 14.60
N ASN A 56 17.33 9.35 13.43
CA ASN A 56 18.11 9.16 12.20
C ASN A 56 18.66 10.47 11.60
N SER A 57 18.39 11.62 12.22
CA SER A 57 18.96 12.91 11.79
C SER A 57 20.42 13.02 12.23
N PRO A 58 21.38 13.26 11.29
CA PRO A 58 22.79 13.48 11.63
C PRO A 58 23.02 14.57 12.69
N LEU A 59 22.16 15.58 12.73
CA LEU A 59 22.28 16.69 13.68
C LEU A 59 21.81 16.35 15.09
N ILE A 60 20.84 15.44 15.22
CA ILE A 60 20.44 14.90 16.52
C ILE A 60 21.61 14.10 17.11
N TYR A 61 22.32 13.32 16.30
CA TYR A 61 23.53 12.64 16.77
C TYR A 61 24.61 13.62 17.23
N ILE A 62 24.85 14.70 16.48
CA ILE A 62 25.81 15.74 16.88
C ILE A 62 25.39 16.39 18.20
N LEU A 63 24.11 16.73 18.38
CA LEU A 63 23.61 17.30 19.64
C LEU A 63 23.69 16.33 20.82
N VAL A 64 23.39 15.04 20.60
CA VAL A 64 23.49 14.04 21.67
C VAL A 64 24.95 13.85 22.10
N ILE A 65 25.88 13.78 21.14
CA ILE A 65 27.32 13.71 21.43
C ILE A 65 27.78 14.99 22.16
N ALA A 66 27.36 16.16 21.68
CA ALA A 66 27.62 17.43 22.31
C ALA A 66 27.11 17.48 23.76
N GLY A 67 25.84 17.12 24.00
CA GLY A 67 25.25 17.07 25.33
C GLY A 67 25.97 16.10 26.27
N LEU A 68 26.44 14.96 25.76
CA LEU A 68 27.27 14.02 26.52
C LEU A 68 28.62 14.63 26.91
N ILE A 69 29.30 15.31 25.99
CA ILE A 69 30.58 15.98 26.28
C ILE A 69 30.37 17.09 27.32
N THR A 70 29.36 17.94 27.15
CA THR A 70 29.00 19.01 28.10
C THR A 70 28.68 18.45 29.50
N PHE A 71 27.97 17.32 29.57
CA PHE A 71 27.70 16.63 30.82
C PHE A 71 28.99 16.12 31.50
N ILE A 72 29.92 15.55 30.73
CA ILE A 72 31.23 15.08 31.23
C ILE A 72 32.07 16.26 31.76
N LEU A 73 31.98 17.43 31.11
CA LEU A 73 32.62 18.67 31.54
C LEU A 73 31.98 19.30 32.79
N LYS A 74 30.97 18.65 33.38
CA LYS A 74 30.21 19.10 34.56
C LYS A 74 29.42 20.39 34.35
N ASP A 75 29.17 20.77 33.10
CA ASP A 75 28.27 21.86 32.78
C ASP A 75 26.83 21.32 32.70
N PHE A 76 26.27 21.06 33.89
CA PHE A 76 24.96 20.41 34.00
C PHE A 76 23.82 21.27 33.44
N THR A 77 23.95 22.60 33.49
CA THR A 77 22.93 23.53 33.00
C THR A 77 22.79 23.39 31.48
N ASP A 78 23.90 23.51 30.75
CA ASP A 78 23.90 23.43 29.30
C ASP A 78 23.56 22.01 28.81
N ALA A 79 24.04 20.97 29.50
CA ALA A 79 23.67 19.60 29.19
C ALA A 79 22.17 19.35 29.33
N ILE A 80 21.53 19.82 30.41
CA ILE A 80 20.07 19.68 30.62
C ILE A 80 19.29 20.40 29.53
N VAL A 81 19.72 21.61 29.13
CA VAL A 81 19.08 22.37 28.05
C VAL A 81 19.17 21.62 26.72
N ILE A 82 20.34 21.07 26.38
CA ILE A 82 20.55 20.30 25.14
C ILE A 82 19.68 19.03 25.13
N PHE A 83 19.73 18.22 26.20
CA PHE A 83 18.91 17.01 26.29
C PHE A 83 17.43 17.32 26.31
N GLY A 84 17.01 18.39 26.98
CA GLY A 84 15.62 18.86 26.98
C GLY A 84 15.13 19.26 25.59
N ALA A 85 15.95 19.96 24.81
CA ALA A 85 15.63 20.33 23.44
C ALA A 85 15.50 19.11 22.52
N VAL A 86 16.44 18.17 22.58
CA VAL A 86 16.39 16.91 21.81
C VAL A 86 15.17 16.08 22.18
N PHE A 87 14.86 15.98 23.48
CA PHE A 87 13.71 15.24 23.98
C PHE A 87 12.38 15.85 23.52
N LEU A 88 12.22 17.17 23.65
CA LEU A 88 11.02 17.88 23.22
C LEU A 88 10.81 17.73 21.71
N ASN A 89 11.88 17.93 20.93
CA ASN A 89 11.86 17.72 19.49
C ASN A 89 11.40 16.29 19.14
N THR A 90 12.04 15.28 19.73
CA THR A 90 11.72 13.86 19.48
C THR A 90 10.25 13.55 19.80
N ILE A 91 9.72 14.08 20.90
CA ILE A 91 8.31 13.91 21.28
C ILE A 91 7.38 14.55 20.25
N VAL A 92 7.65 15.81 19.89
CA VAL A 92 6.82 16.54 18.92
C VAL A 92 6.82 15.82 17.58
N GLY A 93 8.00 15.42 17.07
CA GLY A 93 8.15 14.63 15.85
C GLY A 93 7.42 13.29 15.91
N PHE A 94 7.54 12.56 17.03
CA PHE A 94 6.81 11.30 17.23
C PHE A 94 5.29 11.47 17.16
N PHE A 95 4.73 12.47 17.86
CA PHE A 95 3.29 12.73 17.85
C PHE A 95 2.78 13.12 16.46
N GLN A 96 3.55 13.97 15.78
CA GLN A 96 3.30 14.43 14.42
C GLN A 96 3.28 13.27 13.41
N GLU A 97 4.30 12.41 13.43
CA GLU A 97 4.45 11.28 12.52
C GLU A 97 3.42 10.18 12.82
N ASN A 98 3.16 9.89 14.10
CA ASN A 98 2.17 8.88 14.51
C ASN A 98 0.74 9.30 14.14
N LYS A 99 0.39 10.59 14.28
CA LYS A 99 -0.93 11.11 13.86
C LYS A 99 -1.13 10.90 12.35
N THR A 100 -0.12 11.23 11.56
CA THR A 100 -0.11 11.08 10.11
C THR A 100 -0.24 9.61 9.69
N SER A 101 0.58 8.73 10.27
CA SER A 101 0.53 7.29 10.01
C SER A 101 -0.83 6.68 10.36
N LYS A 102 -1.49 7.14 11.43
CA LYS A 102 -2.83 6.69 11.80
C LYS A 102 -3.87 7.02 10.73
N ILE A 103 -3.90 8.27 10.26
CA ILE A 103 -4.85 8.71 9.21
C ILE A 103 -4.68 7.85 7.94
N LEU A 104 -3.43 7.64 7.51
CA LEU A 104 -3.15 6.81 6.32
C LEU A 104 -3.58 5.35 6.52
N SER A 105 -3.39 4.80 7.72
CA SER A 105 -3.80 3.43 8.02
C SER A 105 -5.31 3.23 8.02
N GLU A 106 -6.08 4.24 8.41
CA GLU A 106 -7.54 4.20 8.42
C GLU A 106 -8.11 4.26 7.00
N LEU A 107 -7.53 5.10 6.14
CA LEU A 107 -7.92 5.18 4.73
C LEU A 107 -7.74 3.84 3.98
N LYS A 108 -6.75 3.03 4.38
CA LYS A 108 -6.49 1.70 3.78
C LYS A 108 -7.52 0.62 4.17
N LYS A 109 -8.29 0.81 5.25
CA LYS A 109 -9.21 -0.23 5.78
C LYS A 109 -10.57 -0.29 5.09
N VAL A 110 -10.85 0.59 4.13
CA VAL A 110 -12.21 0.92 3.67
C VAL A 110 -12.80 -0.08 2.67
N VAL A 111 -12.08 -1.09 2.15
CA VAL A 111 -12.64 -2.03 1.17
C VAL A 111 -12.29 -3.47 1.52
N LYS A 112 -13.25 -4.21 2.07
CA LYS A 112 -13.20 -5.67 2.14
C LYS A 112 -14.18 -6.23 1.11
N VAL A 113 -13.67 -6.98 0.15
CA VAL A 113 -14.50 -7.74 -0.78
C VAL A 113 -14.95 -9.00 -0.08
N LYS A 114 -16.26 -9.26 -0.09
CA LYS A 114 -16.85 -10.49 0.43
C LYS A 114 -17.11 -11.47 -0.72
N SER A 115 -17.11 -12.76 -0.40
CA SER A 115 -17.38 -13.85 -1.35
C SER A 115 -18.19 -14.94 -0.66
N TYR A 116 -19.04 -15.61 -1.43
CA TYR A 116 -19.70 -16.83 -0.99
C TYR A 116 -18.87 -18.05 -1.37
N VAL A 117 -18.73 -19.01 -0.45
CA VAL A 117 -17.98 -20.25 -0.64
C VAL A 117 -18.76 -21.45 -0.15
N ILE A 118 -18.48 -22.63 -0.71
CA ILE A 118 -18.92 -23.91 -0.15
C ILE A 118 -17.79 -24.48 0.72
N ARG A 119 -18.06 -24.65 2.02
CA ARG A 119 -17.15 -25.30 2.97
C ARG A 119 -17.92 -26.28 3.85
N GLY A 120 -17.47 -27.54 3.92
CA GLY A 120 -18.14 -28.60 4.67
C GLY A 120 -19.59 -28.85 4.22
N GLY A 121 -19.88 -28.68 2.93
CA GLY A 121 -21.21 -28.85 2.34
C GLY A 121 -22.16 -27.66 2.47
N ASN A 122 -21.75 -26.60 3.17
CA ASN A 122 -22.60 -25.43 3.42
C ASN A 122 -22.07 -24.18 2.73
N GLU A 123 -22.98 -23.35 2.24
CA GLU A 123 -22.66 -22.01 1.74
C GLU A 123 -22.33 -21.08 2.92
N LYS A 124 -21.23 -20.34 2.80
CA LYS A 124 -20.77 -19.38 3.81
C LYS A 124 -20.27 -18.11 3.14
N GLU A 125 -20.59 -16.98 3.76
CA GLU A 125 -19.98 -15.69 3.40
C GLU A 125 -18.62 -15.56 4.10
N VAL A 126 -17.56 -15.35 3.31
CA VAL A 126 -16.19 -15.16 3.80
C VAL A 126 -15.57 -13.91 3.17
N THR A 127 -14.55 -13.36 3.81
CA THR A 127 -13.79 -12.27 3.19
C THR A 127 -12.83 -12.82 2.13
N GLN A 128 -12.54 -12.02 1.10
CA GLN A 128 -11.60 -12.39 0.04
C GLN A 128 -10.24 -12.86 0.61
N GLU A 129 -9.78 -12.25 1.70
CA GLU A 129 -8.50 -12.55 2.36
C GLU A 129 -8.44 -13.98 2.92
N GLU A 130 -9.59 -14.56 3.29
CA GLU A 130 -9.70 -15.88 3.92
C GLU A 130 -9.71 -17.04 2.91
N LEU A 131 -9.77 -16.75 1.61
CA LEU A 131 -9.78 -17.77 0.57
C LEU A 131 -8.45 -18.49 0.46
N VAL A 132 -8.50 -19.79 0.19
CA VAL A 132 -7.34 -20.63 -0.09
C VAL A 132 -7.52 -21.37 -1.41
N SER A 133 -6.42 -21.79 -2.03
CA SER A 133 -6.48 -22.68 -3.18
C SER A 133 -7.25 -23.95 -2.81
N GLY A 134 -8.20 -24.36 -3.65
CA GLY A 134 -9.12 -25.47 -3.43
C GLY A 134 -10.48 -25.09 -2.85
N ASP A 135 -10.68 -23.86 -2.36
CA ASP A 135 -12.03 -23.38 -2.02
C ASP A 135 -12.93 -23.40 -3.25
N ILE A 136 -14.22 -23.62 -3.04
CA ILE A 136 -15.24 -23.50 -4.09
C ILE A 136 -15.94 -22.18 -3.88
N ILE A 137 -15.78 -21.25 -4.81
CA ILE A 137 -16.45 -19.95 -4.80
C ILE A 137 -17.73 -20.02 -5.62
N LEU A 138 -18.75 -19.33 -5.13
CA LEU A 138 -20.02 -19.15 -5.82
C LEU A 138 -20.01 -17.81 -6.53
N LEU A 139 -20.43 -17.82 -7.80
CA LEU A 139 -20.41 -16.67 -8.69
C LEU A 139 -21.86 -16.25 -8.96
N TYR A 140 -22.19 -15.03 -8.51
CA TYR A 140 -23.49 -14.40 -8.73
C TYR A 140 -23.31 -13.06 -9.45
N PRO A 141 -24.32 -12.57 -10.18
CA PRO A 141 -24.25 -11.27 -10.84
C PRO A 141 -23.87 -10.14 -9.88
N GLY A 142 -23.02 -9.23 -10.34
CA GLY A 142 -22.45 -8.13 -9.57
C GLY A 142 -21.32 -8.53 -8.60
N ASN A 143 -21.03 -9.82 -8.43
CA ASN A 143 -19.93 -10.25 -7.57
C ASN A 143 -18.58 -9.98 -8.24
N LYS A 144 -17.63 -9.49 -7.46
CA LYS A 144 -16.23 -9.42 -7.88
C LYS A 144 -15.56 -10.77 -7.66
N ILE A 145 -14.84 -11.26 -8.66
CA ILE A 145 -14.11 -12.52 -8.56
C ILE A 145 -12.96 -12.34 -7.54
N PRO A 146 -12.92 -13.12 -6.45
CA PRO A 146 -12.03 -12.85 -5.33
C PRO A 146 -10.65 -13.53 -5.46
N ALA A 147 -10.50 -14.50 -6.36
CA ALA A 147 -9.27 -15.25 -6.62
C ALA A 147 -9.35 -15.92 -8.00
N ASP A 148 -8.23 -16.33 -8.57
CA ASP A 148 -8.25 -17.05 -9.85
C ASP A 148 -8.79 -18.46 -9.66
N GLY A 149 -9.69 -18.90 -10.53
CA GLY A 149 -10.40 -20.16 -10.40
C GLY A 149 -10.67 -20.87 -11.72
N ARG A 150 -10.85 -22.18 -11.63
CA ARG A 150 -11.32 -23.03 -12.73
C ARG A 150 -12.82 -23.24 -12.57
N LEU A 151 -13.60 -22.99 -13.62
CA LEU A 151 -15.05 -23.22 -13.58
C LEU A 151 -15.38 -24.70 -13.43
N ILE A 152 -16.36 -24.97 -12.58
CA ILE A 152 -16.96 -26.28 -12.31
C ILE A 152 -18.38 -26.29 -12.90
N GLU A 153 -19.11 -25.20 -12.74
CA GLU A 153 -20.47 -25.00 -13.22
C GLU A 153 -20.59 -23.60 -13.81
N ALA A 154 -21.30 -23.47 -14.93
CA ALA A 154 -21.60 -22.19 -15.57
C ALA A 154 -23.00 -22.26 -16.18
N HIS A 155 -23.87 -21.32 -15.80
CA HIS A 155 -25.23 -21.18 -16.31
C HIS A 155 -25.41 -19.76 -16.83
N ASN A 156 -25.36 -19.58 -18.15
CA ASN A 156 -25.36 -18.29 -18.84
C ASN A 156 -24.35 -17.29 -18.23
N LEU A 157 -23.22 -17.82 -17.72
CA LEU A 157 -22.26 -17.03 -16.97
C LEU A 157 -21.50 -16.11 -17.92
N LYS A 158 -21.58 -14.80 -17.67
CA LYS A 158 -20.84 -13.76 -18.39
C LYS A 158 -19.99 -12.97 -17.41
N ILE A 159 -18.70 -12.84 -17.71
CA ILE A 159 -17.76 -12.13 -16.83
C ILE A 159 -17.11 -11.00 -17.62
N ASN A 160 -17.13 -9.81 -17.02
CA ASN A 160 -16.36 -8.68 -17.48
C ASN A 160 -14.90 -8.83 -17.05
N GLU A 161 -14.04 -9.05 -18.04
CA GLU A 161 -12.60 -9.26 -17.84
C GLU A 161 -11.77 -8.04 -18.21
N ALA A 162 -12.39 -6.85 -18.37
CA ALA A 162 -11.72 -5.62 -18.76
C ALA A 162 -10.57 -5.25 -17.81
N SER A 163 -10.67 -5.60 -16.53
CA SER A 163 -9.59 -5.38 -15.55
C SER A 163 -8.29 -6.14 -15.87
N LEU A 164 -8.34 -7.18 -16.73
CA LEU A 164 -7.20 -8.01 -17.10
C LEU A 164 -6.89 -7.97 -18.60
N THR A 165 -7.91 -7.90 -19.46
CA THR A 165 -7.76 -7.92 -20.92
C THR A 165 -7.88 -6.54 -21.58
N GLY A 166 -8.50 -5.56 -20.90
CA GLY A 166 -8.91 -4.28 -21.49
C GLY A 166 -10.16 -4.36 -22.37
N GLU A 167 -10.68 -5.56 -22.61
CA GLU A 167 -11.88 -5.78 -23.41
C GLU A 167 -13.12 -5.77 -22.51
N TRP A 168 -14.09 -4.94 -22.88
CA TRP A 168 -15.30 -4.71 -22.09
C TRP A 168 -16.45 -5.63 -22.43
N ILE A 169 -16.40 -6.26 -23.61
CA ILE A 169 -17.41 -7.20 -24.04
C ILE A 169 -17.32 -8.41 -23.09
N PRO A 170 -18.40 -8.76 -22.37
CA PRO A 170 -18.34 -9.82 -21.38
C PRO A 170 -18.01 -11.15 -22.03
N ALA A 171 -17.02 -11.85 -21.49
CA ALA A 171 -16.63 -13.16 -21.97
C ALA A 171 -17.68 -14.19 -21.52
N GLU A 172 -18.22 -14.95 -22.48
CA GLU A 172 -19.10 -16.08 -22.19
C GLU A 172 -18.29 -17.23 -21.62
N LYS A 173 -18.70 -17.73 -20.46
CA LYS A 173 -17.93 -18.71 -19.71
C LYS A 173 -18.50 -20.11 -19.87
N ARG A 174 -17.60 -21.08 -20.06
CA ARG A 174 -17.91 -22.50 -20.30
C ARG A 174 -17.06 -23.42 -19.43
N VAL A 175 -17.46 -24.66 -19.28
CA VAL A 175 -16.74 -25.61 -18.40
C VAL A 175 -15.78 -26.50 -19.19
N ASP A 176 -15.87 -26.54 -20.52
CA ASP A 176 -15.08 -27.42 -21.38
C ASP A 176 -13.57 -27.24 -21.21
N ILE A 177 -12.82 -28.30 -21.53
CA ILE A 177 -11.36 -28.27 -21.51
C ILE A 177 -10.87 -27.44 -22.70
N LEU A 178 -9.82 -26.65 -22.49
CA LEU A 178 -9.19 -25.87 -23.54
C LEU A 178 -7.77 -26.39 -23.82
N PRO A 179 -7.27 -26.28 -25.07
CA PRO A 179 -5.90 -26.65 -25.40
C PRO A 179 -4.86 -25.96 -24.49
N GLU A 180 -3.74 -26.61 -24.21
CA GLU A 180 -2.73 -26.06 -23.31
C GLU A 180 -2.20 -24.70 -23.81
N LYS A 181 -2.02 -24.54 -25.13
CA LYS A 181 -1.52 -23.31 -25.76
C LYS A 181 -2.53 -22.16 -25.83
N THR A 182 -3.75 -22.32 -25.30
CA THR A 182 -4.77 -21.25 -25.29
C THR A 182 -4.25 -20.01 -24.56
N PRO A 183 -4.27 -18.82 -25.21
CA PRO A 183 -3.81 -17.58 -24.59
C PRO A 183 -4.72 -17.19 -23.44
N LEU A 184 -4.26 -16.30 -22.55
CA LEU A 184 -4.98 -15.97 -21.32
C LEU A 184 -6.39 -15.42 -21.59
N ALA A 185 -6.53 -14.53 -22.58
CA ALA A 185 -7.79 -13.88 -22.93
C ALA A 185 -8.88 -14.86 -23.41
N ASP A 186 -8.47 -15.99 -24.02
CA ASP A 186 -9.40 -16.97 -24.60
C ASP A 186 -9.70 -18.14 -23.64
N ARG A 187 -9.27 -18.04 -22.37
CA ARG A 187 -9.52 -19.07 -21.35
C ARG A 187 -10.90 -18.90 -20.73
N ASP A 188 -11.93 -19.13 -21.53
CA ASP A 188 -13.35 -19.04 -21.13
C ASP A 188 -13.76 -19.98 -20.00
N ASN A 189 -12.90 -20.93 -19.67
CA ASN A 189 -13.12 -21.93 -18.64
C ASN A 189 -12.46 -21.59 -17.29
N MET A 190 -11.84 -20.42 -17.22
CA MET A 190 -11.22 -19.81 -16.04
C MET A 190 -11.95 -18.53 -15.65
N VAL A 191 -11.78 -18.15 -14.39
CA VAL A 191 -12.16 -16.84 -13.83
C VAL A 191 -10.96 -16.22 -13.14
N TYR A 192 -10.87 -14.89 -13.16
CA TYR A 192 -9.68 -14.17 -12.71
C TYR A 192 -9.97 -13.14 -11.63
N MET A 193 -9.09 -13.06 -10.63
CA MET A 193 -9.22 -12.12 -9.53
C MET A 193 -9.35 -10.68 -10.03
N GLY A 194 -10.37 -9.98 -9.54
CA GLY A 194 -10.61 -8.58 -9.88
C GLY A 194 -11.65 -8.35 -10.98
N CYS A 195 -11.97 -9.37 -11.78
CA CYS A 195 -13.04 -9.34 -12.77
C CYS A 195 -14.43 -9.32 -12.09
N VAL A 196 -15.47 -9.00 -12.84
CA VAL A 196 -16.84 -8.86 -12.31
C VAL A 196 -17.78 -9.79 -13.06
N VAL A 197 -18.62 -10.53 -12.33
CA VAL A 197 -19.71 -11.31 -12.92
C VAL A 197 -20.78 -10.32 -13.37
N GLU A 198 -21.07 -10.27 -14.66
CA GLU A 198 -22.14 -9.41 -15.18
C GLU A 198 -23.49 -10.11 -15.16
N ASP A 199 -23.52 -11.37 -15.60
CA ASP A 199 -24.75 -12.12 -15.73
C ASP A 199 -24.53 -13.62 -15.49
N GLY A 200 -25.64 -14.32 -15.24
CA GLY A 200 -25.67 -15.74 -14.97
C GLY A 200 -25.08 -16.11 -13.62
N ARG A 201 -24.89 -17.41 -13.42
CA ARG A 201 -24.34 -17.97 -12.17
C ARG A 201 -23.38 -19.10 -12.44
N GLY A 202 -22.47 -19.34 -11.51
CA GLY A 202 -21.53 -20.44 -11.65
C GLY A 202 -20.83 -20.81 -10.35
N LYS A 203 -20.03 -21.87 -10.44
CA LYS A 203 -19.13 -22.30 -9.37
C LYS A 203 -17.73 -22.43 -9.94
N ALA A 204 -16.73 -21.97 -9.19
CA ALA A 204 -15.34 -22.17 -9.56
C ALA A 204 -14.53 -22.71 -8.38
N VAL A 205 -13.57 -23.58 -8.66
CA VAL A 205 -12.55 -23.98 -7.68
C VAL A 205 -11.39 -23.00 -7.76
N VAL A 206 -11.00 -22.43 -6.62
CA VAL A 206 -9.88 -21.51 -6.53
C VAL A 206 -8.58 -22.24 -6.85
N THR A 207 -7.87 -21.79 -7.87
CA THR A 207 -6.62 -22.41 -8.33
C THR A 207 -5.40 -21.63 -7.87
N LYS A 208 -5.51 -20.30 -7.76
CA LYS A 208 -4.42 -19.42 -7.31
C LYS A 208 -4.96 -18.29 -6.44
N THR A 209 -4.16 -17.89 -5.45
CA THR A 209 -4.46 -16.81 -4.51
C THR A 209 -3.27 -15.86 -4.38
N GLY A 210 -3.53 -14.63 -3.92
CA GLY A 210 -2.52 -13.60 -3.66
C GLY A 210 -1.66 -13.32 -4.90
N LEU A 211 -0.33 -13.27 -4.70
CA LEU A 211 0.65 -13.02 -5.76
C LEU A 211 0.65 -14.04 -6.90
N LYS A 212 0.14 -15.26 -6.67
CA LYS A 212 0.12 -16.30 -7.71
C LYS A 212 -0.96 -16.05 -8.77
N THR A 213 -1.95 -15.21 -8.46
CA THR A 213 -3.01 -14.82 -9.42
C THR A 213 -2.43 -14.01 -10.59
N GLU A 214 -3.12 -13.95 -11.72
CA GLU A 214 -2.64 -13.20 -12.88
C GLU A 214 -2.53 -11.69 -12.58
N ILE A 215 -3.52 -11.10 -11.90
CA ILE A 215 -3.42 -9.71 -11.42
C ILE A 215 -2.36 -9.54 -10.31
N GLY A 216 -2.10 -10.61 -9.53
CA GLY A 216 -1.04 -10.63 -8.53
C GLY A 216 0.35 -10.56 -9.13
N LYS A 217 0.59 -11.26 -10.25
CA LYS A 217 1.84 -11.15 -11.01
C LYS A 217 2.02 -9.76 -11.61
N VAL A 218 0.95 -9.17 -12.15
CA VAL A 218 0.97 -7.78 -12.63
C VAL A 218 1.33 -6.82 -11.49
N ALA A 219 0.72 -7.01 -10.31
CA ALA A 219 1.03 -6.20 -9.13
C ALA A 219 2.49 -6.36 -8.66
N GLU A 220 3.08 -7.55 -8.79
CA GLU A 220 4.49 -7.80 -8.48
C GLU A 220 5.43 -7.04 -9.41
N ILE A 221 5.17 -7.08 -10.72
CA ILE A 221 5.92 -6.32 -11.74
C ILE A 221 5.82 -4.81 -11.46
N ILE A 222 4.64 -4.30 -11.14
CA ILE A 222 4.45 -2.88 -10.80
C ILE A 222 5.20 -2.50 -9.52
N ARG A 223 5.31 -3.41 -8.55
CA ARG A 223 6.02 -3.14 -7.29
C ARG A 223 7.52 -2.96 -7.49
N GLU A 224 8.11 -3.60 -8.49
CA GLU A 224 9.53 -3.42 -8.82
C GLU A 224 9.85 -2.04 -9.40
N VAL A 225 8.83 -1.33 -9.91
CA VAL A 225 8.98 0.06 -10.32
C VAL A 225 9.09 0.93 -9.07
N LYS A 226 10.30 1.42 -8.80
CA LYS A 226 10.55 2.38 -7.71
C LYS A 226 9.63 3.59 -7.89
N GLU A 227 8.89 3.94 -6.85
CA GLU A 227 8.07 5.15 -6.87
C GLU A 227 8.98 6.37 -7.05
N GLU A 228 8.78 7.09 -8.15
CA GLU A 228 9.43 8.38 -8.34
C GLU A 228 8.86 9.41 -7.37
N LYS A 229 9.73 10.31 -6.90
CA LYS A 229 9.30 11.46 -6.12
C LYS A 229 8.41 12.37 -6.96
N THR A 230 7.35 12.86 -6.34
CA THR A 230 6.41 13.76 -6.99
C THR A 230 7.04 15.12 -7.31
N PRO A 231 6.47 15.91 -8.25
CA PRO A 231 6.94 17.26 -8.52
C PRO A 231 7.03 18.15 -7.27
N TYR A 232 6.04 18.08 -6.37
CA TYR A 232 6.05 18.84 -5.12
C TYR A 232 7.10 18.31 -4.15
N GLN A 233 7.24 16.99 -3.99
CA GLN A 233 8.32 16.42 -3.17
C GLN A 233 9.70 16.85 -3.68
N LYS A 234 9.91 16.87 -5.01
CA LYS A 234 11.14 17.39 -5.64
C LYS A 234 11.36 18.87 -5.30
N LYS A 235 10.32 19.71 -5.42
CA LYS A 235 10.38 21.14 -5.05
C LYS A 235 10.65 21.36 -3.56
N ILE A 236 10.04 20.57 -2.68
CA ILE A 236 10.25 20.68 -1.23
C ILE A 236 11.66 20.25 -0.86
N ILE A 237 12.19 19.17 -1.43
CA ILE A 237 13.58 18.79 -1.20
C ILE A 237 14.53 19.91 -1.65
N HIS A 238 14.22 20.57 -2.77
CA HIS A 238 15.00 21.71 -3.23
C HIS A 238 14.91 22.89 -2.24
N LEU A 239 13.71 23.24 -1.76
CA LEU A 239 13.50 24.27 -0.74
C LEU A 239 14.23 23.93 0.57
N SER A 240 14.12 22.69 1.05
CA SER A 240 14.84 22.21 2.24
C SER A 240 16.35 22.29 2.06
N LYS A 241 16.88 22.05 0.86
CA LYS A 241 18.31 22.24 0.57
C LYS A 241 18.71 23.71 0.63
N ILE A 242 17.91 24.61 0.05
CA ILE A 242 18.18 26.06 0.10
C ILE A 242 18.18 26.55 1.55
N ILE A 243 17.14 26.20 2.32
CA ILE A 243 17.02 26.56 3.73
C ILE A 243 18.19 25.94 4.52
N GLY A 244 18.53 24.67 4.27
CA GLY A 244 19.65 24.01 4.93
C GLY A 244 21.00 24.69 4.67
N ILE A 245 21.26 25.10 3.41
CA ILE A 245 22.48 25.85 3.05
C ILE A 245 22.51 27.19 3.79
N LEU A 246 21.39 27.91 3.84
CA LEU A 246 21.28 29.19 4.57
C LEU A 246 21.53 29.01 6.07
N ILE A 247 20.95 27.98 6.69
CA ILE A 247 21.14 27.66 8.11
C ILE A 247 22.61 27.37 8.40
N VAL A 248 23.25 26.50 7.59
CA VAL A 248 24.67 26.16 7.77
C VAL A 248 25.55 27.40 7.60
N PHE A 249 25.27 28.24 6.60
CA PHE A 249 26.00 29.48 6.38
C PHE A 249 25.88 30.45 7.57
N ILE A 250 24.67 30.66 8.08
CA ILE A 250 24.42 31.53 9.24
C ILE A 250 25.06 30.95 10.51
N SER A 251 24.91 29.66 10.78
CA SER A 251 25.55 28.98 11.91
C SER A 251 27.08 29.07 11.84
N PHE A 252 27.65 28.94 10.65
CA PHE A 252 29.09 29.10 10.43
C PHE A 252 29.56 30.54 10.68
N LEU A 253 28.80 31.55 10.23
CA LEU A 253 29.10 32.95 10.54
C LEU A 253 29.01 33.25 12.04
N ILE A 254 27.98 32.75 12.73
CA ILE A 254 27.83 32.89 14.18
C ILE A 254 29.03 32.28 14.90
N PHE A 255 29.47 31.08 14.47
CA PHE A 255 30.64 30.41 15.02
C PHE A 255 31.92 31.25 14.85
N LEU A 256 32.19 31.73 13.63
CA LEU A 256 33.37 32.55 13.33
C LEU A 256 33.38 33.87 14.10
N LEU A 257 32.26 34.58 14.13
CA LEU A 257 32.14 35.85 14.86
C LEU A 257 32.29 35.65 16.37
N GLY A 258 31.76 34.55 16.92
CA GLY A 258 31.95 34.19 18.32
C GLY A 258 33.42 33.96 18.67
N ILE A 259 34.16 33.23 17.84
CA ILE A 259 35.61 33.05 18.02
C ILE A 259 36.34 34.39 17.89
N ALA A 260 36.00 35.21 16.88
CA ALA A 260 36.62 36.51 16.67
C ALA A 260 36.38 37.50 17.83
N THR A 261 35.29 37.33 18.58
CA THR A 261 34.99 38.12 19.79
C THR A 261 35.59 37.52 21.08
N GLY A 262 36.41 36.46 20.97
CA GLY A 262 37.14 35.86 22.07
C GLY A 262 36.33 34.86 22.91
N ARG A 263 35.21 34.35 22.41
CA ARG A 263 34.43 33.31 23.09
C ARG A 263 35.07 31.93 22.94
N ASP A 264 34.78 31.04 23.88
CA ASP A 264 35.28 29.67 23.85
C ASP A 264 34.82 28.90 22.60
N LEU A 265 35.74 28.17 21.98
CA LEU A 265 35.52 27.46 20.72
C LEU A 265 34.45 26.37 20.88
N PHE A 266 34.47 25.64 22.00
CA PHE A 266 33.52 24.57 22.26
C PHE A 266 32.11 25.13 22.50
N GLN A 267 31.98 26.19 23.31
CA GLN A 267 30.70 26.87 23.51
C GLN A 267 30.12 27.45 22.22
N MET A 268 30.96 28.03 21.36
CA MET A 268 30.50 28.57 20.08
C MET A 268 30.08 27.47 19.11
N PHE A 269 30.77 26.32 19.10
CA PHE A 269 30.37 25.16 18.34
C PHE A 269 28.99 24.64 18.77
N LEU A 270 28.79 24.47 20.09
CA LEU A 270 27.50 24.08 20.66
C LEU A 270 26.38 25.04 20.27
N THR A 271 26.64 26.34 20.38
CA THR A 271 25.69 27.39 20.00
C THR A 271 25.32 27.31 18.52
N ALA A 272 26.31 27.15 17.63
CA ALA A 272 26.09 27.06 16.19
C ALA A 272 25.25 25.83 15.80
N VAL A 273 25.51 24.68 16.43
CA VAL A 273 24.72 23.45 16.23
C VAL A 273 23.31 23.60 16.81
N ALA A 274 23.17 24.17 18.01
CA ALA A 274 21.86 24.39 18.63
C ALA A 274 20.98 25.32 17.77
N VAL A 275 21.55 26.41 17.25
CA VAL A 275 20.87 27.30 16.30
C VAL A 275 20.50 26.55 15.02
N ALA A 276 21.42 25.73 14.49
CA ALA A 276 21.16 24.96 13.27
C ALA A 276 19.97 24.00 13.46
N VAL A 277 19.92 23.26 14.56
CA VAL A 277 18.81 22.33 14.85
C VAL A 277 17.51 23.06 15.12
N ALA A 278 17.54 24.16 15.88
CA ALA A 278 16.35 24.97 16.14
C ALA A 278 15.76 25.58 14.85
N ALA A 279 16.59 25.88 13.87
CA ALA A 279 16.17 26.49 12.61
C ALA A 279 15.69 25.48 11.55
N ILE A 280 15.93 24.17 11.72
CA ILE A 280 15.52 23.19 10.72
C ILE A 280 13.99 23.06 10.72
N PRO A 281 13.35 23.18 9.55
CA PRO A 281 11.90 23.10 9.46
C PRO A 281 11.44 21.65 9.46
N GLU A 282 11.64 20.93 10.57
CA GLU A 282 11.22 19.53 10.73
C GLU A 282 9.70 19.37 10.65
N GLY A 283 8.95 20.42 11.00
CA GLY A 283 7.50 20.47 10.84
C GLY A 283 7.04 20.56 9.39
N LEU A 284 7.89 20.92 8.42
CA LEU A 284 7.49 21.12 7.03
C LEU A 284 7.13 19.79 6.33
N PRO A 285 7.96 18.73 6.35
CA PRO A 285 7.59 17.41 5.82
C PRO A 285 6.32 16.83 6.46
N VAL A 286 6.17 17.01 7.76
CA VAL A 286 4.98 16.56 8.51
C VAL A 286 3.75 17.31 8.03
N ALA A 287 3.79 18.65 8.01
CA ALA A 287 2.65 19.48 7.65
C ALA A 287 2.10 19.12 6.26
N ILE A 288 2.99 18.89 5.29
CA ILE A 288 2.63 18.45 3.94
C ILE A 288 1.89 17.12 3.97
N THR A 289 2.43 16.14 4.70
CA THR A 289 1.85 14.81 4.76
C THR A 289 0.46 14.85 5.41
N VAL A 290 0.28 15.69 6.44
CA VAL A 290 -1.03 15.95 7.05
C VAL A 290 -1.99 16.61 6.05
N ILE A 291 -1.56 17.64 5.32
CA ILE A 291 -2.40 18.32 4.31
C ILE A 291 -2.84 17.35 3.22
N LEU A 292 -1.92 16.53 2.70
CA LEU A 292 -2.23 15.50 1.70
C LEU A 292 -3.21 14.46 2.23
N ALA A 293 -3.00 13.98 3.47
CA ALA A 293 -3.90 13.03 4.11
C ALA A 293 -5.32 13.59 4.29
N LEU A 294 -5.44 14.86 4.70
CA LEU A 294 -6.73 15.57 4.75
C LEU A 294 -7.36 15.74 3.36
N GLY A 295 -6.54 16.01 2.34
CA GLY A 295 -6.98 16.06 0.94
C GLY A 295 -7.55 14.72 0.47
N MET A 296 -6.86 13.62 0.73
CA MET A 296 -7.33 12.26 0.46
C MET A 296 -8.64 11.96 1.17
N GLN A 297 -8.79 12.37 2.43
CA GLN A 297 -10.03 12.19 3.19
C GLN A 297 -11.21 12.96 2.56
N ARG A 298 -10.96 14.17 2.02
CA ARG A 298 -11.97 14.94 1.28
C ARG A 298 -12.38 14.25 -0.02
N ILE A 299 -11.43 13.67 -0.76
CA ILE A 299 -11.72 12.90 -1.99
C ILE A 299 -12.56 11.65 -1.65
N LEU A 300 -12.24 10.96 -0.54
CA LEU A 300 -13.02 9.80 -0.08
C LEU A 300 -14.47 10.14 0.27
N ARG A 301 -14.72 11.31 0.87
CA ARG A 301 -16.10 11.79 1.12
C ARG A 301 -16.90 12.01 -0.17
N LYS A 302 -16.24 12.21 -1.30
CA LYS A 302 -16.83 12.28 -2.65
C LYS A 302 -16.76 10.95 -3.39
N GLN A 303 -16.69 9.83 -2.68
CA GLN A 303 -16.63 8.46 -3.22
C GLN A 303 -15.35 8.13 -4.02
N GLY A 304 -14.31 8.96 -3.98
CA GLY A 304 -13.01 8.66 -4.61
C GLY A 304 -12.02 8.03 -3.63
N LEU A 305 -11.49 6.85 -3.93
CA LEU A 305 -10.49 6.19 -3.08
C LEU A 305 -9.05 6.43 -3.57
N VAL A 306 -8.30 7.27 -2.85
CA VAL A 306 -6.87 7.46 -3.09
C VAL A 306 -6.06 6.46 -2.26
N ARG A 307 -5.34 5.55 -2.92
CA ARG A 307 -4.57 4.48 -2.24
C ARG A 307 -3.13 4.88 -1.88
N LYS A 308 -2.56 5.87 -2.58
CA LYS A 308 -1.18 6.36 -2.40
C LYS A 308 -1.18 7.87 -2.27
N MET A 309 -0.41 8.42 -1.34
CA MET A 309 -0.33 9.88 -1.13
C MET A 309 0.10 10.64 -2.39
N ILE A 310 1.04 10.05 -3.13
CA ILE A 310 1.54 10.56 -4.40
C ILE A 310 0.42 10.79 -5.42
N ALA A 311 -0.62 9.94 -5.42
CA ALA A 311 -1.68 10.01 -6.42
C ALA A 311 -2.57 11.25 -6.26
N ALA A 312 -2.80 11.75 -5.03
CA ALA A 312 -3.58 12.97 -4.82
C ALA A 312 -2.88 14.20 -5.42
N GLU A 313 -1.56 14.30 -5.25
CA GLU A 313 -0.76 15.38 -5.81
C GLU A 313 -0.57 15.25 -7.32
N THR A 314 -0.32 14.03 -7.79
CA THR A 314 -0.17 13.74 -9.22
C THR A 314 -1.43 14.18 -9.95
N LEU A 315 -2.62 13.82 -9.47
CA LEU A 315 -3.89 14.23 -10.06
C LEU A 315 -4.08 15.75 -10.12
N GLY A 316 -3.61 16.48 -9.10
CA GLY A 316 -3.65 17.96 -9.08
C GLY A 316 -2.63 18.63 -10.01
N SER A 317 -1.61 17.90 -10.46
CA SER A 317 -0.55 18.39 -11.37
C SER A 317 -0.60 17.75 -12.76
N THR A 318 -1.59 16.88 -13.01
CA THR A 318 -1.81 16.23 -14.30
C THR A 318 -2.15 17.26 -15.37
N SER A 319 -1.34 17.31 -16.43
CA SER A 319 -1.59 18.10 -17.63
C SER A 319 -2.21 17.29 -18.77
N ILE A 320 -2.00 15.98 -18.77
CA ILE A 320 -2.49 15.06 -19.81
C ILE A 320 -3.19 13.90 -19.11
N ILE A 321 -4.48 13.72 -19.39
CA ILE A 321 -5.26 12.57 -18.92
C ILE A 321 -5.33 11.57 -20.07
N CYS A 322 -4.55 10.50 -19.97
CA CYS A 322 -4.74 9.32 -20.80
C CYS A 322 -5.86 8.50 -20.18
N THR A 323 -7.01 8.48 -20.83
CA THR A 323 -8.18 7.73 -20.38
C THR A 323 -8.35 6.50 -21.25
N ASP A 324 -8.69 5.37 -20.62
CA ASP A 324 -9.26 4.27 -21.37
C ASP A 324 -10.66 4.66 -21.85
N LYS A 325 -11.14 4.05 -22.94
CA LYS A 325 -12.48 4.33 -23.46
C LYS A 325 -13.51 3.62 -22.61
N THR A 326 -13.43 2.31 -22.52
CA THR A 326 -14.56 1.54 -22.03
C THR A 326 -14.56 1.36 -20.52
N GLY A 327 -15.72 1.57 -19.88
CA GLY A 327 -15.86 1.53 -18.43
C GLY A 327 -15.20 2.72 -17.70
N THR A 328 -14.57 3.63 -18.45
CA THR A 328 -14.00 4.89 -17.93
C THR A 328 -14.70 6.10 -18.54
N LEU A 329 -14.76 6.22 -19.87
CA LEU A 329 -15.56 7.26 -20.55
C LEU A 329 -16.98 6.81 -20.87
N THR A 330 -17.15 5.52 -21.17
CA THR A 330 -18.46 4.92 -21.45
C THR A 330 -18.93 4.10 -20.26
N GLU A 331 -20.23 3.95 -20.10
CA GLU A 331 -20.81 3.09 -19.05
C GLU A 331 -20.57 1.59 -19.28
N ALA A 332 -19.86 1.23 -20.36
CA ALA A 332 -19.70 -0.14 -20.84
C ALA A 332 -21.06 -0.86 -21.04
N LYS A 333 -22.12 -0.11 -21.31
CA LYS A 333 -23.46 -0.59 -21.62
C LYS A 333 -23.86 -0.19 -23.03
N MET A 334 -24.49 -1.10 -23.75
CA MET A 334 -25.13 -0.81 -25.03
C MET A 334 -26.53 -0.25 -24.75
N GLU A 335 -26.74 1.03 -25.08
CA GLU A 335 -28.07 1.62 -25.17
C GLU A 335 -28.40 1.84 -26.66
N VAL A 336 -29.65 1.58 -27.04
CA VAL A 336 -30.16 1.68 -28.42
C VAL A 336 -30.79 3.05 -28.64
#